data_AF-A0A0P9V7T9-F1
#
_entry.id   AF-A0A0P9V7T9-F1
#
_cell.length_a   1.000
_cell.length_b   1.000
_cell.length_c   1.000
_cell.angle_alpha   90.00
_cell.angle_beta   90.00
_cell.angle_gamma   90.00
#
_symmetry.space_group_name_H-M   'P 1'
#
loop_
_entity.id
_entity.type
_entity.pdbx_description
1 polymer ?
#
loop_
_entity_poly.entity_id
_entity_poly.type
_entity_poly.pdbx_seq_one_letter_code
_entity_poly.pdbx_strand_id
1 'polypeptide(L)'
;MTPRQHCLACLQQTPPSVFEAALWVSSEHDAHFARHAVISDMDQLQRQIDAALPVLPAPELAQPLLRQLNALGFQQDDWNPPKPDS
;
A
#
# COMPACT_ATOMS: atom_id res chain seq x y z
N MET A 1 -13.70 -20.17 3.44
CA MET A 1 -14.22 -18.91 2.86
C MET A 1 -13.50 -18.67 1.55
N THR A 2 -14.18 -18.12 0.54
CA THR A 2 -13.55 -17.80 -0.75
C THR A 2 -12.79 -16.46 -0.66
N PRO A 3 -11.77 -16.20 -1.50
CA PRO A 3 -11.09 -14.91 -1.55
C PRO A 3 -12.04 -13.71 -1.66
N ARG A 4 -13.11 -13.87 -2.46
CA ARG A 4 -14.18 -12.89 -2.62
C ARG A 4 -14.92 -12.57 -1.31
N GLN A 5 -15.19 -13.57 -0.47
CA GLN A 5 -15.85 -13.34 0.83
C GLN A 5 -14.96 -12.53 1.77
N HIS A 6 -13.64 -12.78 1.76
CA HIS A 6 -12.71 -12.00 2.56
C HIS A 6 -12.58 -10.56 2.04
N CYS A 7 -12.52 -10.36 0.71
CA CYS A 7 -12.54 -9.01 0.12
C CYS A 7 -13.77 -8.21 0.58
N LEU A 8 -14.96 -8.81 0.53
CA LEU A 8 -16.19 -8.15 1.00
C LEU A 8 -16.15 -7.86 2.51
N ALA A 9 -15.60 -8.77 3.31
CA ALA A 9 -15.44 -8.54 4.74
C ALA A 9 -14.52 -7.34 5.05
N CYS A 10 -13.41 -7.16 4.31
CA CYS A 10 -12.53 -5.99 4.44
C CYS A 10 -13.26 -4.68 4.13
N LEU A 11 -14.13 -4.67 3.12
CA LEU A 11 -14.91 -3.50 2.72
C LEU A 11 -16.05 -3.15 3.69
N GLN A 12 -16.52 -4.12 4.47
CA GLN A 12 -17.57 -3.93 5.47
C GLN A 12 -17.04 -3.36 6.81
N GLN A 13 -15.72 -3.24 6.97
CA GLN A 13 -15.09 -2.64 8.15
C GLN A 13 -15.23 -1.11 8.15
N THR A 14 -15.11 -0.50 9.34
CA THR A 14 -15.13 0.97 9.53
C THR A 14 -13.88 1.41 10.29
N PRO A 15 -12.88 2.04 9.64
CA PRO A 15 -12.80 2.33 8.20
C PRO A 15 -12.56 1.06 7.35
N PRO A 16 -12.90 1.08 6.05
CA PRO A 16 -12.70 -0.08 5.18
C PRO A 16 -11.22 -0.35 4.94
N SER A 17 -10.82 -1.62 5.04
CA SER A 17 -9.44 -2.07 4.74
C SER A 17 -9.26 -2.26 3.23
N VAL A 18 -9.19 -1.15 2.50
CA VAL A 18 -9.12 -1.16 1.02
C VAL A 18 -7.86 -1.83 0.48
N PHE A 19 -6.73 -1.69 1.19
CA PHE A 19 -5.48 -2.33 0.81
C PHE A 19 -5.59 -3.86 0.88
N GLU A 20 -6.08 -4.38 2.00
CA GLU A 20 -6.26 -5.82 2.17
C GLU A 20 -7.31 -6.38 1.19
N ALA A 21 -8.39 -5.64 0.95
CA ALA A 21 -9.41 -6.01 -0.05
C ALA A 21 -8.79 -6.18 -1.45
N ALA A 22 -7.88 -5.28 -1.86
CA ALA A 22 -7.18 -5.39 -3.13
C ALA A 22 -6.29 -6.65 -3.20
N LEU A 23 -5.60 -7.00 -2.12
CA LEU A 23 -4.80 -8.22 -2.06
C LEU A 23 -5.64 -9.50 -2.16
N TRP A 24 -6.89 -9.46 -1.66
CA TRP A 24 -7.83 -10.55 -1.84
C TRP A 24 -8.28 -10.71 -3.30
N VAL A 25 -8.44 -9.61 -4.04
CA VAL A 25 -8.68 -9.65 -5.49
C VAL A 25 -7.49 -10.26 -6.23
N SER A 26 -6.26 -9.85 -5.92
CA SER A 26 -5.05 -10.43 -6.53
C SER A 26 -4.96 -11.96 -6.32
N SER A 27 -5.30 -12.43 -5.11
CA SER A 27 -5.30 -13.87 -4.82
C SER A 27 -6.42 -14.68 -5.46
N GLU A 28 -7.45 -14.02 -6.01
CA GLU A 28 -8.48 -14.69 -6.83
C GLU A 28 -7.93 -15.01 -8.24
N HIS A 29 -7.05 -14.16 -8.76
CA HIS A 29 -6.44 -14.31 -10.09
C HIS A 29 -5.16 -15.17 -10.08
N ASP A 30 -4.41 -15.17 -8.98
CA ASP A 30 -3.18 -15.95 -8.83
C ASP A 30 -3.15 -16.69 -7.48
N ALA A 31 -3.21 -18.03 -7.54
CA ALA A 31 -3.17 -18.91 -6.37
C ALA A 31 -1.81 -18.90 -5.66
N HIS A 32 -0.73 -18.49 -6.34
CA HIS A 32 0.61 -18.37 -5.78
C HIS A 32 0.91 -16.97 -5.23
N PHE A 33 -0.06 -16.04 -5.31
CA PHE A 33 0.11 -14.69 -4.80
C PHE A 33 0.39 -14.70 -3.29
N ALA A 34 1.58 -14.26 -2.91
CA ALA A 34 2.08 -14.28 -1.53
C ALA A 34 1.50 -13.13 -0.69
N ARG A 35 0.17 -13.08 -0.52
CA ARG A 35 -0.53 -12.01 0.23
C ARG A 35 0.11 -11.68 1.57
N HIS A 36 0.43 -12.72 2.36
CA HIS A 36 1.00 -12.54 3.70
C HIS A 36 2.38 -11.87 3.66
N ALA A 37 3.19 -12.15 2.62
CA ALA A 37 4.47 -11.48 2.44
C ALA A 37 4.26 -9.99 2.16
N VAL A 38 3.33 -9.66 1.25
CA VAL A 38 3.01 -8.26 0.92
C VAL A 38 2.51 -7.47 2.14
N ILE A 39 1.67 -8.08 2.98
CA ILE A 39 1.20 -7.46 4.23
C ILE A 39 2.38 -7.25 5.19
N SER A 40 3.21 -8.27 5.39
CA SER A 40 4.39 -8.19 6.26
C SER A 40 5.37 -7.11 5.80
N ASP A 41 5.60 -6.99 4.49
CA ASP A 41 6.50 -5.99 3.90
C ASP A 41 5.95 -4.57 4.12
N MET A 42 4.63 -4.37 3.99
CA MET A 42 3.99 -3.09 4.31
C MET A 42 4.04 -2.75 5.79
N ASP A 43 3.77 -3.70 6.67
CA ASP A 43 3.86 -3.49 8.11
C ASP A 43 5.30 -3.13 8.53
N GLN A 44 6.29 -3.78 7.91
CA GLN A 44 7.69 -3.47 8.12
C GLN A 44 8.05 -2.07 7.59
N LEU A 45 7.60 -1.70 6.40
CA LEU A 45 7.84 -0.37 5.83
C LEU A 45 7.21 0.72 6.71
N GLN A 46 5.96 0.54 7.13
CA GLN A 46 5.24 1.48 7.99
C GLN A 46 5.99 1.71 9.30
N ARG A 47 6.41 0.64 9.99
CA ARG A 47 7.20 0.76 11.23
C ARG A 47 8.53 1.49 11.01
N GLN A 48 9.20 1.25 9.90
CA GLN A 48 10.46 1.94 9.58
C GLN A 48 10.25 3.43 9.34
N ILE A 49 9.18 3.80 8.63
CA ILE A 49 8.83 5.20 8.38
C ILE A 49 8.43 5.89 9.68
N ASP A 50 7.56 5.27 10.48
CA ASP A 50 7.08 5.84 11.75
C ASP A 50 8.22 6.07 12.76
N ALA A 51 9.21 5.18 12.79
CA ALA A 51 10.39 5.32 13.64
C ALA A 51 11.33 6.45 13.18
N ALA A 52 11.29 6.82 11.90
CA ALA A 52 12.16 7.84 11.30
C ALA A 52 11.49 9.21 11.17
N LEU A 53 10.16 9.28 11.18
CA LEU A 53 9.43 10.52 11.04
C LEU A 53 9.55 11.38 12.31
N PRO A 54 9.72 12.70 12.15
CA PRO A 54 9.68 13.62 13.29
C PRO A 54 8.26 13.71 13.86
N VAL A 55 8.16 14.03 15.15
CA VAL A 55 6.85 14.28 15.79
C VAL A 55 6.36 15.67 15.38
N LEU A 56 5.57 15.71 14.32
CA LEU A 56 4.94 16.93 13.77
C LEU A 56 3.44 16.68 13.49
N PRO A 57 2.62 17.73 13.35
CA PRO A 57 1.26 17.60 12.86
C PRO A 57 1.22 16.90 11.49
N ALA A 58 0.19 16.07 11.26
CA ALA A 58 0.00 15.35 10.00
C ALA A 58 0.22 16.18 8.70
N PRO A 59 -0.29 17.42 8.55
CA PRO A 59 -0.07 18.20 7.34
C PRO A 59 1.41 18.59 7.11
N GLU A 60 2.24 18.61 8.16
CA GLU A 60 3.66 18.97 8.08
C GLU A 60 4.56 17.75 7.79
N LEU A 61 4.00 16.53 7.87
CA LEU A 61 4.73 15.28 7.62
C LEU A 61 4.97 15.01 6.13
N ALA A 62 4.34 15.76 5.22
CA ALA A 62 4.46 15.51 3.77
C ALA A 62 5.92 15.53 3.28
N GLN A 63 6.67 16.60 3.59
CA GLN A 63 8.07 16.73 3.17
C GLN A 63 9.01 15.74 3.88
N PRO A 64 8.92 15.54 5.21
CA PRO A 64 9.65 14.49 5.90
C PRO A 64 9.39 13.08 5.34
N LEU A 65 8.14 12.75 5.04
CA LEU A 65 7.76 11.46 4.47
C LEU A 65 8.38 11.23 3.10
N LEU A 66 8.28 12.21 2.19
CA LEU A 66 8.90 12.11 0.86
C LEU A 66 10.41 11.91 0.94
N ARG A 67 11.09 12.62 1.85
CA ARG A 67 12.54 12.45 2.06
C ARG A 67 12.88 11.07 2.59
N GLN A 68 12.08 10.54 3.51
CA GLN A 68 12.29 9.20 4.06
C GLN A 68 12.07 8.13 3.00
N LEU A 69 11.00 8.23 2.20
CA LEU A 69 10.75 7.32 1.09
C LEU A 69 11.90 7.35 0.07
N ASN A 70 12.39 8.54 -0.28
CA ASN A 70 13.55 8.69 -1.16
C ASN A 70 14.82 8.04 -0.58
N ALA A 71 15.08 8.21 0.72
CA ALA A 71 16.22 7.58 1.41
C ALA A 71 16.12 6.05 1.47
N LEU A 72 14.90 5.50 1.49
CA LEU A 72 14.64 4.06 1.37
C LEU A 72 14.75 3.54 -0.08
N GLY A 73 15.02 4.41 -1.05
CA GLY A 73 15.19 4.07 -2.46
C GLY A 73 13.90 4.09 -3.28
N PHE A 74 12.77 4.55 -2.72
CA PHE A 74 11.56 4.78 -3.51
C PHE A 74 11.76 5.96 -4.44
N GLN A 75 11.29 5.81 -5.66
CA GLN A 75 11.36 6.82 -6.70
C GLN A 75 9.96 7.09 -7.23
N GLN A 76 9.76 8.28 -7.79
CA GLN A 76 8.55 8.55 -8.55
C GLN A 76 8.51 7.60 -9.74
N ASP A 77 7.37 6.99 -9.98
CA ASP A 77 7.17 6.21 -11.20
C ASP A 77 7.04 7.20 -12.38
N ASP A 78 8.11 7.29 -13.19
CA ASP A 78 8.16 8.13 -14.39
C ASP A 78 7.46 7.47 -15.59
N TRP A 79 6.76 6.35 -15.39
CA TRP A 79 5.96 5.72 -16.44
C TRP A 79 4.86 6.66 -16.94
N ASN A 80 5.11 7.28 -18.09
CA ASN A 80 4.13 8.04 -18.85
C ASN A 80 3.59 7.15 -19.98
N PRO A 81 2.50 6.39 -19.78
CA PRO A 81 1.93 5.59 -20.85
C PRO A 81 1.58 6.53 -22.02
N PRO A 82 1.89 6.14 -23.27
CA PRO A 82 1.56 6.98 -24.41
C PRO A 82 0.06 7.30 -24.38
N LYS A 83 -0.28 8.58 -24.35
CA LYS A 83 -1.67 9.02 -24.50
C LYS A 83 -2.14 8.51 -25.86
N PRO A 84 -3.34 7.91 -25.97
CA PRO A 84 -3.86 7.51 -27.26
C PRO A 84 -3.96 8.76 -28.15
N ASP A 85 -3.45 8.66 -29.39
CA ASP A 85 -3.64 9.70 -30.40
C ASP A 85 -5.15 9.93 -30.58
N SER A 86 -5.56 11.20 -30.50
CA SER A 86 -6.95 11.63 -30.67
C SER A 86 -7.37 11.63 -32.14
#